data_AF-A0A962W278-F1
#
_entry.id   AF-A0A962W278-F1
#
_cell.length_a   1.000
_cell.length_b   1.000
_cell.length_c   1.000
_cell.angle_alpha   90.00
_cell.angle_beta   90.00
_cell.angle_gamma   90.00
#
_symmetry.space_group_name_H-M   'P 1'
#
loop_
_entity.id
_entity.type
_entity.pdbx_description
1 polymer ?
#
loop_
_entity_poly.entity_id
_entity_poly.type
_entity_poly.pdbx_seq_one_letter_code
_entity_poly.pdbx_strand_id
1 'polypeptide(L)'
;MIELAVELRNPGEVLAACGLFNLAARRGWATARFASDGRFCLDTPMTLEALLTGLNVEELTIADDLSWVDLAGVRLNWWMREGDDFKLWAGQVNPDNLIRGLLDACDRVRGSALKGKLLSAAIPMTKRFGADPRSSWISLDIGYSPNDQGTGAIHTRPFAELLAMIGLQTFLPRKRESRAFVYRVWYSMLPLLPARLAFAGVAMPVPDGRYHFTVNKSGSFSVFDFAELEE
;
A
#
# COMPACT_ATOMS: atom_id res chain seq x y z
N MET A 1 -14.01 -7.13 -14.75
CA MET A 1 -14.09 -6.74 -13.33
C MET A 1 -13.12 -7.59 -12.52
N ILE A 2 -12.26 -6.94 -11.74
CA ILE A 2 -11.34 -7.56 -10.78
C ILE A 2 -11.93 -7.38 -9.39
N GLU A 3 -11.95 -8.43 -8.58
CA GLU A 3 -12.39 -8.37 -7.19
C GLU A 3 -11.25 -8.79 -6.25
N LEU A 4 -11.08 -8.04 -5.17
CA LEU A 4 -10.09 -8.32 -4.13
C LEU A 4 -10.76 -8.33 -2.76
N ALA A 5 -10.41 -9.29 -1.91
CA ALA A 5 -10.67 -9.19 -0.49
C ALA A 5 -9.72 -8.14 0.13
N VAL A 6 -10.28 -7.21 0.88
CA VAL A 6 -9.60 -6.10 1.54
C VAL A 6 -10.15 -5.96 2.95
N GLU A 7 -9.29 -6.07 3.96
CA GLU A 7 -9.59 -5.65 5.32
C GLU A 7 -9.62 -4.12 5.37
N LEU A 8 -10.81 -3.54 5.50
CA LEU A 8 -10.98 -2.09 5.49
C LEU A 8 -10.31 -1.41 6.69
N ARG A 9 -9.99 -2.15 7.76
CA ARG A 9 -9.18 -1.65 8.88
C ARG A 9 -7.68 -1.71 8.60
N ASN A 10 -7.23 -2.33 7.51
CA ASN A 10 -5.83 -2.39 7.14
C ASN A 10 -5.51 -1.26 6.14
N PRO A 11 -4.93 -0.12 6.58
CA PRO A 11 -4.62 0.99 5.68
C PRO A 11 -3.68 0.58 4.54
N GLY A 12 -2.78 -0.38 4.77
CA GLY A 12 -1.91 -0.94 3.73
C GLY A 12 -2.69 -1.65 2.63
N GLU A 13 -3.68 -2.49 2.97
CA GLU A 13 -4.50 -3.17 1.96
C GLU A 13 -5.42 -2.19 1.21
N VAL A 14 -5.99 -1.20 1.90
CA VAL A 14 -6.81 -0.17 1.26
C VAL A 14 -5.97 0.64 0.27
N LEU A 15 -4.76 1.07 0.67
CA LEU A 15 -3.83 1.76 -0.21
C LEU A 15 -3.33 0.87 -1.35
N ALA A 16 -3.16 -0.44 -1.12
CA ALA A 16 -2.81 -1.40 -2.15
C ALA A 16 -3.90 -1.52 -3.22
N ALA A 17 -5.16 -1.58 -2.82
CA ALA A 17 -6.30 -1.54 -3.73
C ALA A 17 -6.31 -0.24 -4.57
N CYS A 18 -6.06 0.90 -3.92
CA CYS A 18 -5.89 2.20 -4.59
C CYS A 18 -4.67 2.23 -5.54
N GLY A 19 -3.58 1.55 -5.20
CA GLY A 19 -2.41 1.37 -6.06
C GLY A 19 -2.74 0.59 -7.33
N LEU A 20 -3.46 -0.53 -7.19
CA LEU A 20 -3.93 -1.30 -8.34
C LEU A 20 -4.88 -0.47 -9.23
N PHE A 21 -5.74 0.36 -8.61
CA PHE A 21 -6.60 1.27 -9.36
C PHE A 21 -5.80 2.30 -10.16
N ASN A 22 -4.74 2.88 -9.58
CA ASN A 22 -3.83 3.77 -10.32
C ASN A 22 -3.23 3.08 -11.54
N LEU A 23 -2.76 1.83 -11.40
CA LEU A 23 -2.19 1.07 -12.52
C LEU A 23 -3.23 0.86 -13.63
N ALA A 24 -4.45 0.45 -13.27
CA ALA A 24 -5.53 0.23 -14.23
C ALA A 24 -5.93 1.51 -14.97
N ALA A 25 -6.11 2.61 -14.24
CA ALA A 25 -6.52 3.90 -14.82
C ALA A 25 -5.46 4.52 -15.74
N ARG A 26 -4.18 4.12 -15.64
CA ARG A 26 -3.15 4.52 -16.62
C ARG A 26 -3.19 3.73 -17.91
N ARG A 27 -3.77 2.53 -17.91
CA ARG A 27 -3.86 1.63 -19.06
C ARG A 27 -5.18 1.77 -19.82
N GLY A 28 -6.12 2.56 -19.33
CA GLY A 28 -7.40 2.82 -19.97
C GLY A 28 -8.44 3.36 -18.99
N TRP A 29 -9.71 3.23 -19.36
CA TRP A 29 -10.79 3.55 -18.45
C TRP A 29 -10.77 2.58 -17.26
N ALA A 30 -11.00 3.12 -16.06
CA ALA A 30 -11.18 2.32 -14.87
C ALA A 30 -12.10 3.05 -13.89
N THR A 31 -12.98 2.29 -13.23
CA THR A 31 -13.75 2.74 -12.07
C THR A 31 -13.60 1.72 -10.95
N ALA A 32 -13.70 2.17 -9.71
CA ALA A 32 -13.58 1.26 -8.58
C ALA A 32 -14.52 1.65 -7.45
N ARG A 33 -14.79 0.70 -6.55
CA ARG A 33 -15.50 0.91 -5.29
C ARG A 33 -14.99 -0.06 -4.23
N PHE A 34 -15.12 0.34 -2.98
CA PHE A 34 -15.12 -0.58 -1.86
C PHE A 34 -16.56 -1.08 -1.62
N ALA A 35 -16.69 -2.19 -0.92
CA ALA A 35 -17.93 -2.71 -0.40
C ALA A 35 -17.82 -2.87 1.11
N SER A 36 -18.95 -2.72 1.81
CA SER A 36 -19.00 -2.82 3.27
C SER A 36 -18.64 -4.21 3.81
N ASP A 37 -18.65 -5.24 2.95
CA ASP A 37 -18.26 -6.61 3.26
C ASP A 37 -16.75 -6.88 3.09
N GLY A 38 -15.93 -5.85 2.89
CA GLY A 38 -14.48 -6.00 2.74
C GLY A 38 -14.06 -6.48 1.35
N ARG A 39 -14.83 -6.13 0.31
CA ARG A 39 -14.41 -6.30 -1.09
C ARG A 39 -14.01 -4.97 -1.72
N PHE A 40 -13.03 -5.04 -2.61
CA PHE A 40 -12.72 -3.99 -3.56
C PHE A 40 -13.02 -4.47 -4.96
N CYS A 41 -13.86 -3.73 -5.68
CA CYS A 41 -14.24 -4.03 -7.06
C CYS A 41 -13.61 -2.99 -7.98
N LEU A 42 -12.84 -3.46 -8.97
CA LEU A 42 -12.22 -2.65 -10.00
C LEU A 42 -12.76 -3.04 -11.37
N ASP A 43 -13.45 -2.12 -12.00
CA ASP A 43 -13.93 -2.26 -13.37
C ASP A 43 -12.93 -1.63 -14.34
N THR A 44 -12.38 -2.45 -15.24
CA THR A 44 -11.30 -2.09 -16.16
C THR A 44 -11.24 -3.16 -17.26
N PRO A 45 -10.79 -2.82 -18.49
CA PRO A 45 -10.58 -3.80 -19.55
C PRO A 45 -9.34 -4.68 -19.30
N MET A 46 -8.49 -4.32 -18.34
CA MET A 46 -7.25 -5.05 -18.03
C MET A 46 -7.53 -6.28 -17.15
N THR A 47 -6.77 -7.35 -17.36
CA THR A 47 -6.73 -8.47 -16.42
C THR A 47 -5.82 -8.15 -15.25
N LEU A 48 -6.02 -8.81 -14.10
CA LEU A 48 -5.11 -8.67 -12.95
C LEU A 48 -3.68 -9.02 -13.36
N GLU A 49 -3.49 -10.12 -14.10
CA GLU A 49 -2.18 -10.54 -14.60
C GLU A 49 -1.50 -9.44 -15.42
N ALA A 50 -2.21 -8.84 -16.39
CA ALA A 50 -1.63 -7.78 -17.21
C ALA A 50 -1.22 -6.54 -16.39
N LEU A 51 -1.96 -6.21 -15.33
CA LEU A 51 -1.60 -5.12 -14.42
C LEU A 51 -0.35 -5.46 -13.60
N LEU A 52 -0.23 -6.70 -13.11
CA LEU A 52 0.91 -7.13 -12.31
C LEU A 52 2.17 -7.30 -13.16
N THR A 53 2.07 -7.67 -14.44
CA THR A 53 3.24 -7.85 -15.33
C THR A 53 4.09 -6.59 -15.44
N GLY A 54 3.49 -5.40 -15.37
CA GLY A 54 4.22 -4.13 -15.35
C GLY A 54 5.00 -3.85 -14.06
N LEU A 55 4.78 -4.64 -12.99
CA LEU A 55 5.53 -4.56 -11.75
C LEU A 55 6.72 -5.50 -11.82
N ASN A 56 7.79 -5.06 -12.49
CA ASN A 56 9.04 -5.79 -12.63
C ASN A 56 10.24 -4.80 -12.57
N VAL A 57 11.45 -5.35 -12.57
CA VAL A 57 12.68 -4.57 -12.40
C VAL A 57 13.08 -3.85 -13.70
N GLU A 58 12.67 -4.37 -14.85
CA GLU A 58 12.96 -3.81 -16.17
C GLU A 58 12.20 -2.49 -16.42
N GLU A 59 11.02 -2.34 -15.82
CA GLU A 59 10.17 -1.14 -15.87
C GLU A 59 10.50 -0.14 -14.75
N LEU A 60 11.58 -0.37 -13.99
CA LEU A 60 12.01 0.46 -12.86
C LEU A 60 13.06 1.49 -13.31
N THR A 61 12.72 2.77 -13.22
CA THR A 61 13.67 3.88 -13.41
C THR A 61 13.77 4.70 -12.14
N ILE A 62 14.97 5.04 -11.69
CA ILE A 62 15.19 5.73 -10.42
C ILE A 62 16.10 6.93 -10.63
N ALA A 63 15.81 8.04 -9.98
CA ALA A 63 16.67 9.21 -9.97
C ALA A 63 17.98 8.93 -9.21
N ASP A 64 19.11 9.44 -9.71
CA ASP A 64 20.42 9.28 -9.05
C ASP A 64 20.43 9.81 -7.61
N ASP A 65 19.63 10.86 -7.34
CA ASP A 65 19.46 11.47 -6.02
C ASP A 65 18.36 10.81 -5.16
N LEU A 66 17.73 9.75 -5.67
CA LEU A 66 16.64 9.00 -5.03
C LEU A 66 15.38 9.85 -4.74
N SER A 67 15.24 11.00 -5.41
CA SER A 67 14.10 11.91 -5.24
C SER A 67 12.81 11.37 -5.84
N TRP A 68 12.90 10.48 -6.82
CA TRP A 68 11.76 9.82 -7.42
C TRP A 68 12.11 8.44 -7.99
N VAL A 69 11.06 7.63 -8.14
CA VAL A 69 11.09 6.33 -8.79
C VAL A 69 9.93 6.25 -9.77
N ASP A 70 10.18 5.84 -11.00
CA ASP A 70 9.15 5.46 -11.96
C ASP A 70 8.99 3.95 -11.95
N LEU A 71 7.77 3.48 -11.68
CA LEU A 71 7.42 2.07 -11.68
C LEU A 71 6.08 1.90 -12.40
N ALA A 72 6.07 1.08 -13.45
CA ALA A 72 4.89 0.83 -14.29
C ALA A 72 4.25 2.13 -14.83
N GLY A 73 5.08 3.14 -15.13
CA GLY A 73 4.65 4.45 -15.59
C GLY A 73 4.11 5.35 -14.49
N VAL A 74 4.17 4.95 -13.20
CA VAL A 74 3.80 5.79 -12.07
C VAL A 74 5.06 6.37 -11.44
N ARG A 75 5.24 7.69 -11.55
CA ARG A 75 6.28 8.41 -10.83
C ARG A 75 5.91 8.57 -9.36
N LEU A 76 6.59 7.81 -8.51
CA LEU A 76 6.54 7.85 -7.06
C LEU A 76 7.56 8.88 -6.55
N ASN A 77 7.08 9.86 -5.80
CA ASN A 77 7.90 10.87 -5.13
C ASN A 77 7.21 11.44 -3.88
N TRP A 78 6.16 10.78 -3.40
CA TRP A 78 5.35 11.28 -2.29
C TRP A 78 6.19 11.51 -1.03
N TRP A 79 7.26 10.73 -0.79
CA TRP A 79 8.18 10.93 0.34
C TRP A 79 9.00 12.22 0.29
N MET A 80 9.06 12.89 -0.86
CA MET A 80 9.65 14.23 -0.98
C MET A 80 8.64 15.34 -0.65
N ARG A 81 7.34 15.03 -0.70
CA ARG A 81 6.25 15.99 -0.44
C ARG A 81 5.75 15.89 0.99
N GLU A 82 5.67 14.66 1.50
CA GLU A 82 5.18 14.37 2.84
C GLU A 82 6.32 14.49 3.86
N GLY A 83 6.05 15.16 4.97
CA GLY A 83 7.01 15.31 6.07
C GLY A 83 7.29 13.99 6.81
N ASP A 84 8.26 14.03 7.72
CA ASP A 84 8.77 12.86 8.44
C ASP A 84 7.69 12.06 9.22
N ASP A 85 6.59 12.70 9.59
CA ASP A 85 5.47 12.07 10.31
C ASP A 85 4.78 10.94 9.53
N PHE A 86 4.87 10.95 8.21
CA PHE A 86 4.25 9.94 7.33
C PHE A 86 5.27 9.05 6.62
N LYS A 87 6.56 9.36 6.76
CA LYS A 87 7.64 8.59 6.15
C LYS A 87 7.78 7.26 6.89
N LEU A 88 7.49 6.17 6.16
CA LEU A 88 7.46 4.83 6.75
C LEU A 88 8.86 4.22 6.96
N TRP A 89 9.86 4.72 6.25
CA TRP A 89 11.25 4.30 6.42
C TRP A 89 12.09 5.38 7.11
N ALA A 90 13.17 4.94 7.76
CA ALA A 90 14.11 5.81 8.45
C ALA A 90 15.57 5.50 8.07
N GLY A 91 16.48 6.44 8.32
CA GLY A 91 17.92 6.24 8.17
C GLY A 91 18.38 6.00 6.72
N GLN A 92 19.27 5.03 6.52
CA GLN A 92 19.91 4.65 5.26
C GLN A 92 19.03 3.82 4.30
N VAL A 93 17.70 3.78 4.51
CA VAL A 93 16.81 3.02 3.63
C VAL A 93 16.74 3.71 2.27
N ASN A 94 17.42 3.09 1.31
CA ASN A 94 17.45 3.49 -0.09
C ASN A 94 16.16 2.98 -0.79
N PRO A 95 15.32 3.86 -1.36
CA PRO A 95 14.14 3.48 -2.15
C PRO A 95 14.43 2.42 -3.22
N ASP A 96 15.60 2.48 -3.86
CA ASP A 96 16.04 1.50 -4.86
C ASP A 96 16.09 0.08 -4.28
N ASN A 97 16.86 -0.10 -3.20
CA ASN A 97 16.99 -1.39 -2.54
C ASN A 97 15.66 -1.92 -2.00
N LEU A 98 14.80 -1.03 -1.49
CA LEU A 98 13.48 -1.41 -0.99
C LEU A 98 12.58 -1.90 -2.13
N ILE A 99 12.50 -1.16 -3.23
CA ILE A 99 11.61 -1.47 -4.35
C ILE A 99 12.09 -2.71 -5.09
N ARG A 100 13.38 -2.84 -5.39
CA ARG A 100 13.93 -4.06 -6.00
C ARG A 100 13.68 -5.30 -5.14
N GLY A 101 13.86 -5.17 -3.82
CA GLY A 101 13.58 -6.26 -2.88
C GLY A 101 12.10 -6.66 -2.84
N LEU A 102 11.19 -5.68 -2.92
CA LEU A 102 9.75 -5.94 -3.02
C LEU A 102 9.35 -6.56 -4.36
N LEU A 103 9.97 -6.15 -5.46
CA LEU A 103 9.72 -6.72 -6.80
C LEU A 103 10.15 -8.20 -6.87
N ASP A 104 11.36 -8.53 -6.40
CA ASP A 104 11.83 -9.92 -6.29
C ASP A 104 10.86 -10.77 -5.45
N ALA A 105 10.44 -10.23 -4.30
CA ALA A 105 9.47 -10.89 -3.43
C ALA A 105 8.09 -11.06 -4.11
N CYS A 106 7.63 -10.06 -4.88
CA CYS A 106 6.40 -10.15 -5.67
C CYS A 106 6.48 -11.27 -6.70
N ASP A 107 7.59 -11.42 -7.41
CA ASP A 107 7.78 -12.48 -8.40
C ASP A 107 7.69 -13.87 -7.79
N ARG A 108 8.30 -14.06 -6.61
CA ARG A 108 8.26 -15.33 -5.87
C ARG A 108 6.85 -15.71 -5.40
N VAL A 109 5.97 -14.74 -5.18
CA VAL A 109 4.58 -14.99 -4.72
C VAL A 109 3.52 -14.76 -5.81
N ARG A 110 3.92 -14.37 -7.03
CA ARG A 110 3.04 -14.00 -8.15
C ARG A 110 2.01 -15.09 -8.49
N GLY A 111 2.45 -16.35 -8.53
CA GLY A 111 1.54 -17.47 -8.81
C GLY A 111 0.43 -17.64 -7.76
N SER A 112 0.70 -17.31 -6.49
CA SER A 112 -0.33 -17.29 -5.44
C SER A 112 -1.23 -16.06 -5.56
N ALA A 113 -0.63 -14.90 -5.87
CA ALA A 113 -1.36 -13.65 -6.06
C ALA A 113 -2.44 -13.77 -7.14
N LEU A 114 -2.12 -14.36 -8.29
CA LEU A 114 -3.05 -14.60 -9.40
C LEU A 114 -4.15 -15.62 -9.06
N LYS A 115 -3.97 -16.46 -8.04
CA LYS A 115 -4.97 -17.41 -7.51
C LYS A 115 -5.87 -16.78 -6.43
N GLY A 116 -5.99 -15.45 -6.42
CA GLY A 116 -6.86 -14.72 -5.50
C GLY A 116 -6.21 -14.37 -4.16
N LYS A 117 -4.90 -14.59 -3.98
CA LYS A 117 -4.19 -14.27 -2.72
C LYS A 117 -3.38 -12.98 -2.78
N LEU A 118 -3.70 -12.05 -3.68
CA LEU A 118 -2.89 -10.86 -3.98
C LEU A 118 -2.36 -10.14 -2.73
N LEU A 119 -3.23 -9.79 -1.78
CA LEU A 119 -2.85 -9.03 -0.57
C LEU A 119 -2.45 -9.92 0.61
N SER A 120 -2.72 -11.23 0.54
CA SER A 120 -2.48 -12.19 1.63
C SER A 120 -1.22 -13.03 1.46
N ALA A 121 -0.68 -13.13 0.24
CA ALA A 121 0.50 -13.91 -0.04
C ALA A 121 1.72 -13.30 0.67
N ALA A 122 2.34 -14.06 1.55
CA ALA A 122 3.40 -13.59 2.43
C ALA A 122 4.70 -14.37 2.21
N ILE A 123 5.83 -13.68 2.37
CA ILE A 123 7.17 -14.25 2.26
C ILE A 123 8.10 -13.62 3.31
N PRO A 124 9.04 -14.39 3.89
CA PRO A 124 10.00 -13.83 4.84
C PRO A 124 10.89 -12.77 4.17
N MET A 125 10.91 -11.56 4.73
CA MET A 125 11.77 -10.45 4.28
C MET A 125 12.38 -9.71 5.48
N THR A 126 13.59 -9.20 5.31
CA THR A 126 14.29 -8.38 6.32
C THR A 126 14.01 -6.88 6.14
N LYS A 127 13.79 -6.44 4.90
CA LYS A 127 13.44 -5.06 4.55
C LYS A 127 12.00 -5.01 4.03
N ARG A 128 11.26 -3.98 4.42
CA ARG A 128 9.86 -3.77 4.04
C ARG A 128 9.51 -2.29 4.12
N PHE A 129 8.37 -1.95 3.53
CA PHE A 129 7.87 -0.59 3.51
C PHE A 129 7.19 -0.22 4.83
N GLY A 130 6.32 -1.08 5.37
CA GLY A 130 5.68 -0.90 6.68
C GLY A 130 4.24 -0.41 6.60
N ALA A 131 3.62 -0.46 5.42
CA ALA A 131 2.23 -0.07 5.24
C ALA A 131 1.24 -1.14 5.72
N ASP A 132 1.60 -2.42 5.68
CA ASP A 132 0.74 -3.49 6.17
C ASP A 132 1.01 -3.77 7.67
N PRO A 133 0.06 -3.47 8.58
CA PRO A 133 0.21 -3.69 10.02
C PRO A 133 0.52 -5.16 10.37
N ARG A 134 0.09 -6.12 9.55
CA ARG A 134 0.34 -7.57 9.74
C ARG A 134 1.79 -7.97 9.48
N SER A 135 2.58 -7.07 8.92
CA SER A 135 4.01 -7.26 8.64
C SER A 135 4.87 -6.50 9.66
N SER A 136 4.35 -6.17 10.84
CA SER A 136 5.08 -5.47 11.90
C SER A 136 5.51 -6.41 13.05
N TRP A 137 6.63 -6.08 13.71
CA TRP A 137 6.97 -6.67 15.01
C TRP A 137 6.23 -5.87 16.08
N ILE A 138 5.33 -6.51 16.82
CA ILE A 138 4.82 -5.94 18.06
C ILE A 138 5.74 -6.46 19.17
N SER A 139 6.59 -5.57 19.72
CA SER A 139 7.57 -5.92 20.77
C SER A 139 6.94 -6.50 22.05
N LEU A 140 5.62 -6.40 22.22
CA LEU A 140 4.93 -7.05 23.33
C LEU A 140 4.87 -8.58 23.21
N ASP A 141 4.95 -9.14 22.00
CA ASP A 141 4.73 -10.58 21.81
C ASP A 141 6.00 -11.43 21.95
N ILE A 142 7.17 -10.80 22.05
CA ILE A 142 8.44 -11.51 21.98
C ILE A 142 9.40 -10.83 22.94
N GLY A 143 9.55 -11.40 24.14
CA GLY A 143 10.44 -10.90 25.20
C GLY A 143 11.94 -10.94 24.86
N TYR A 144 12.33 -10.86 23.59
CA TYR A 144 13.69 -10.80 23.10
C TYR A 144 13.78 -10.10 21.73
N SER A 145 14.94 -9.52 21.42
CA SER A 145 15.25 -8.87 20.14
C SER A 145 15.59 -9.91 19.06
N PRO A 146 14.83 -10.02 17.94
CA PRO A 146 15.13 -10.97 16.87
C PRO A 146 16.44 -10.71 16.11
N ASN A 147 17.00 -9.50 16.22
CA ASN A 147 18.28 -9.17 15.58
C ASN A 147 19.45 -9.99 16.14
N ASP A 148 19.36 -10.44 17.39
CA ASP A 148 20.46 -11.16 18.06
C ASP A 148 20.51 -12.66 17.70
N GLN A 149 19.53 -13.18 16.96
CA GLN A 149 19.41 -14.61 16.60
C GLN A 149 19.44 -14.89 15.10
N GLY A 150 19.75 -13.89 14.25
CA GLY A 150 19.86 -14.09 12.80
C GLY A 150 18.53 -14.39 12.07
N THR A 151 17.40 -14.40 12.78
CA THR A 151 16.04 -14.63 12.25
C THR A 151 15.23 -13.33 12.17
N GLY A 152 15.83 -12.25 11.65
CA GLY A 152 15.19 -10.94 11.50
C GLY A 152 14.15 -10.85 10.36
N ALA A 153 13.69 -11.98 9.83
CA ALA A 153 12.77 -12.04 8.71
C ALA A 153 11.31 -12.02 9.20
N ILE A 154 10.53 -11.05 8.72
CA ILE A 154 9.08 -10.99 8.94
C ILE A 154 8.37 -11.48 7.69
N HIS A 155 7.29 -12.23 7.89
CA HIS A 155 6.34 -12.56 6.84
C HIS A 155 5.70 -11.27 6.29
N THR A 156 6.30 -10.74 5.25
CA THR A 156 5.90 -9.52 4.56
C THR A 156 4.99 -9.90 3.40
N ARG A 157 3.97 -9.07 3.12
CA ARG A 157 3.07 -9.25 1.98
C ARG A 157 3.50 -8.28 0.87
N PRO A 158 4.37 -8.72 -0.06
CA PRO A 158 5.11 -7.79 -0.91
C PRO A 158 4.19 -7.02 -1.86
N PHE A 159 3.12 -7.64 -2.37
CA PHE A 159 2.12 -6.93 -3.18
C PHE A 159 1.35 -5.89 -2.38
N ALA A 160 0.98 -6.17 -1.13
CA ALA A 160 0.32 -5.18 -0.27
C ALA A 160 1.22 -3.96 -0.04
N GLU A 161 2.50 -4.19 0.29
CA GLU A 161 3.48 -3.12 0.51
C GLU A 161 3.77 -2.31 -0.77
N LEU A 162 4.06 -2.99 -1.89
CA LEU A 162 4.41 -2.36 -3.15
C LEU A 162 3.25 -1.56 -3.74
N LEU A 163 2.05 -2.16 -3.78
CA LEU A 163 0.86 -1.48 -4.27
C LEU A 163 0.45 -0.34 -3.32
N ALA A 164 0.61 -0.48 -2.01
CA ALA A 164 0.34 0.62 -1.07
C ALA A 164 1.24 1.82 -1.36
N MET A 165 2.53 1.59 -1.62
CA MET A 165 3.48 2.63 -2.00
C MET A 165 3.07 3.33 -3.32
N ILE A 166 2.52 2.59 -4.29
CA ILE A 166 1.93 3.17 -5.51
C ILE A 166 0.66 3.96 -5.20
N GLY A 167 -0.21 3.43 -4.34
CA GLY A 167 -1.44 4.06 -3.89
C GLY A 167 -1.19 5.43 -3.26
N LEU A 168 -0.21 5.50 -2.35
CA LEU A 168 0.19 6.72 -1.65
C LEU A 168 0.63 7.86 -2.54
N GLN A 169 1.05 7.59 -3.78
CA GLN A 169 1.40 8.66 -4.71
C GLN A 169 0.24 9.65 -4.92
N THR A 170 -0.99 9.15 -4.88
CA THR A 170 -2.19 9.94 -5.20
C THR A 170 -3.38 9.77 -4.27
N PHE A 171 -3.41 8.70 -3.47
CA PHE A 171 -4.37 8.49 -2.39
C PHE A 171 -3.65 8.71 -1.06
N LEU A 172 -3.47 9.99 -0.71
CA LEU A 172 -2.82 10.37 0.53
C LEU A 172 -3.85 10.44 1.67
N PRO A 173 -3.63 9.72 2.78
CA PRO A 173 -4.42 9.90 3.99
C PRO A 173 -4.29 11.34 4.51
N ARG A 174 -5.39 11.90 4.99
CA ARG A 174 -5.41 13.25 5.56
C ARG A 174 -4.81 13.22 6.95
N LYS A 175 -3.77 14.01 7.19
CA LYS A 175 -3.21 14.20 8.52
C LYS A 175 -4.24 14.87 9.43
N ARG A 176 -4.50 14.26 10.59
CA ARG A 176 -5.33 14.81 11.67
C ARG A 176 -4.45 15.52 12.69
N GLU A 177 -3.47 14.79 13.21
CA GLU A 177 -2.48 15.26 14.20
C GLU A 177 -1.12 14.61 13.91
N SER A 178 -0.10 14.82 14.76
CA SER A 178 1.20 14.16 14.58
C SER A 178 1.01 12.64 14.59
N ARG A 179 1.50 11.98 13.54
CA ARG A 179 1.39 10.53 13.32
C ARG A 179 -0.04 9.95 13.29
N ALA A 180 -1.08 10.76 13.26
CA ALA A 180 -2.47 10.32 13.19
C ALA A 180 -3.10 10.75 11.86
N PHE A 181 -3.68 9.81 11.13
CA PHE A 181 -4.17 9.99 9.77
C PHE A 181 -5.57 9.41 9.61
N VAL A 182 -6.30 9.97 8.65
CA VAL A 182 -7.66 9.56 8.30
C VAL A 182 -7.74 9.28 6.82
N TYR A 183 -8.46 8.23 6.44
CA TYR A 183 -8.85 7.97 5.07
C TYR A 183 -10.34 7.64 5.01
N ARG A 184 -10.91 7.77 3.81
CA ARG A 184 -12.26 7.31 3.55
C ARG A 184 -12.27 6.27 2.44
N VAL A 185 -13.14 5.28 2.59
CA VAL A 185 -13.50 4.35 1.52
C VAL A 185 -14.84 4.76 0.95
N TRP A 186 -15.04 4.57 -0.35
CA TRP A 186 -16.26 4.96 -1.04
C TRP A 186 -16.99 3.72 -1.58
N TYR A 187 -18.32 3.74 -1.58
CA TYR A 187 -19.13 2.55 -1.93
C TYR A 187 -19.78 2.59 -3.32
N SER A 188 -19.70 3.74 -4.01
CA SER A 188 -20.15 3.92 -5.40
C SER A 188 -19.03 3.63 -6.39
N MET A 189 -19.33 3.15 -7.61
CA MET A 189 -18.28 3.05 -8.65
C MET A 189 -17.84 4.46 -9.06
N LEU A 190 -16.58 4.81 -8.75
CA LEU A 190 -16.01 6.11 -9.04
C LEU A 190 -14.83 5.99 -10.01
N PRO A 191 -14.72 6.89 -11.00
CA PRO A 191 -13.48 7.10 -11.73
C PRO A 191 -12.35 7.58 -10.80
N LEU A 192 -11.11 7.51 -11.27
CA LEU A 192 -9.92 7.73 -10.46
C LEU A 192 -9.90 9.09 -9.72
N LEU A 193 -10.27 10.18 -10.41
CA LEU A 193 -10.22 11.52 -9.82
C LEU A 193 -11.24 11.70 -8.68
N PRO A 194 -12.55 11.43 -8.87
CA PRO A 194 -13.52 11.43 -7.77
C PRO A 194 -13.13 10.48 -6.62
N ALA A 195 -12.58 9.30 -6.92
CA ALA A 195 -12.14 8.36 -5.89
C ALA A 195 -11.03 8.94 -5.00
N ARG A 196 -10.05 9.65 -5.57
CA ARG A 196 -9.01 10.34 -4.80
C ARG A 196 -9.58 11.43 -3.90
N LEU A 197 -10.57 12.17 -4.39
CA LEU A 197 -11.27 13.21 -3.61
C LEU A 197 -12.05 12.59 -2.44
N ALA A 198 -12.80 11.51 -2.70
CA ALA A 198 -13.46 10.75 -1.64
C ALA A 198 -12.46 10.29 -0.58
N PHE A 199 -11.35 9.66 -1.00
CA PHE A 199 -10.33 9.14 -0.10
C PHE A 199 -9.72 10.21 0.81
N ALA A 200 -9.45 11.40 0.26
CA ALA A 200 -8.95 12.56 1.01
C ALA A 200 -9.98 13.18 1.97
N GLY A 201 -11.22 12.69 1.97
CA GLY A 201 -12.31 13.19 2.81
C GLY A 201 -12.92 14.50 2.31
N VAL A 202 -12.81 14.79 1.01
CA VAL A 202 -13.57 15.89 0.38
C VAL A 202 -15.04 15.49 0.37
N ALA A 203 -15.91 16.37 0.85
CA ALA A 203 -17.34 16.11 0.91
C ALA A 203 -17.89 15.77 -0.49
N MET A 204 -18.41 14.56 -0.62
CA MET A 204 -19.01 14.05 -1.84
C MET A 204 -20.36 13.40 -1.49
N PRO A 205 -21.38 13.49 -2.36
CA PRO A 205 -22.69 12.90 -2.12
C PRO A 205 -22.68 11.39 -2.45
N VAL A 206 -21.74 10.64 -1.88
CA VAL A 206 -21.62 9.19 -2.05
C VAL A 206 -21.52 8.51 -0.69
N PRO A 207 -22.08 7.31 -0.53
CA PRO A 207 -21.88 6.54 0.70
C PRO A 207 -20.40 6.22 0.89
N ASP A 208 -19.91 6.45 2.10
CA ASP A 208 -18.51 6.24 2.48
C ASP A 208 -18.37 5.63 3.87
N GLY A 209 -17.16 5.18 4.18
CA GLY A 209 -16.76 4.75 5.52
C GLY A 209 -15.48 5.49 5.89
N ARG A 210 -15.45 6.05 7.10
CA ARG A 210 -14.32 6.87 7.56
C ARG A 210 -13.48 6.08 8.56
N TYR A 211 -12.18 6.05 8.34
CA TYR A 211 -11.24 5.28 9.15
C TYR A 211 -10.09 6.16 9.59
N HIS A 212 -9.65 5.98 10.83
CA HIS A 212 -8.47 6.66 11.36
C HIS A 212 -7.44 5.64 11.83
N PHE A 213 -6.17 5.95 11.65
CA PHE A 213 -5.06 5.09 12.05
C PHE A 213 -3.85 5.94 12.48
N THR A 214 -2.91 5.30 13.14
CA THR A 214 -1.66 5.91 13.58
C THR A 214 -0.46 5.29 12.88
N VAL A 215 0.61 6.07 12.77
CA VAL A 215 1.93 5.61 12.35
C VAL A 215 2.78 5.40 13.59
N ASN A 216 3.03 4.14 13.94
CA ASN A 216 3.81 3.76 15.11
C ASN A 216 5.23 3.34 14.75
N LYS A 217 6.06 3.09 15.76
CA LYS A 217 7.43 2.59 15.58
C LYS A 217 7.50 1.09 15.87
N SER A 218 8.10 0.34 14.94
CA SER A 218 8.46 -1.07 15.12
C SER A 218 9.99 -1.17 14.97
N GLY A 219 10.71 -1.13 16.09
CA GLY A 219 12.16 -0.90 16.11
C GLY A 219 12.50 0.48 15.53
N SER A 220 13.40 0.53 14.56
CA SER A 220 13.79 1.78 13.87
C SER A 220 12.81 2.21 12.76
N PHE A 221 11.87 1.34 12.36
CA PHE A 221 10.97 1.59 11.24
C PHE A 221 9.64 2.17 11.71
N SER A 222 9.03 3.00 10.87
CA SER A 222 7.64 3.43 11.07
C SER A 222 6.72 2.39 10.42
N VAL A 223 5.61 2.07 11.06
CA VAL A 223 4.61 1.11 10.56
C VAL A 223 3.21 1.67 10.76
N PHE A 224 2.28 1.31 9.89
CA PHE A 224 0.87 1.59 10.13
C PHE A 224 0.31 0.62 11.17
N ASP A 225 -0.58 1.13 12.01
CA ASP A 225 -1.48 0.31 12.82
C ASP A 225 -2.76 -0.02 12.04
N PHE A 226 -3.54 -0.96 12.58
CA PHE A 226 -4.92 -1.13 12.13
C PHE A 226 -5.73 0.13 12.43
N ALA A 227 -6.54 0.51 11.46
CA ALA A 227 -7.47 1.61 11.57
C ALA A 227 -8.72 1.23 12.39
N GLU A 228 -9.36 2.25 12.93
CA GLU A 228 -10.65 2.17 13.58
C GLU A 228 -11.68 2.96 12.76
N LEU A 229 -12.89 2.40 12.67
CA LEU A 229 -14.02 3.06 12.03
C LEU A 229 -14.45 4.26 12.89
N GLU A 230 -14.54 5.44 12.30
CA GLU A 230 -15.14 6.62 12.93
C GLU A 230 -16.66 6.59 12.69
N GLU A 231 -17.43 6.81 13.76
CA GLU A 231 -18.90 6.98 13.70
C GLU A 231 -19.33 8.25 12.94
#